data_AF-A0A936C8A3-F1
#
_entry.id   AF-A0A936C8A3-F1
#
_cell.length_a   1.000
_cell.length_b   1.000
_cell.length_c   1.000
_cell.angle_alpha   90.00
_cell.angle_beta   90.00
_cell.angle_gamma   90.00
#
_symmetry.space_group_name_H-M   'P 1'
#
loop_
_entity.id
_entity.type
_entity.pdbx_description
1 polymer ?
#
loop_
_entity_poly.entity_id
_entity_poly.type
_entity_poly.pdbx_seq_one_letter_code
_entity_poly.pdbx_strand_id
1 'polypeptide(L)'
;MTRRTGFTFVEILVAMAVFSVLTAVAVPKYHAMRGKAYTAALKADLAELRIAEEGFWAENHFYTTDPTQLDWRATSDVRITITASDPFAGFDATALHVKLTGTQCTMSVGRVTAAGTPSGDISCGAATGLPPGAGAPITP
;
A
#
# COMPACT_ATOMS: atom_id res chain seq x y z
N MET A 1 9.03 -58.01 -15.48
CA MET A 1 7.81 -57.52 -14.79
C MET A 1 8.22 -56.73 -13.56
N THR A 2 8.22 -55.41 -13.63
CA THR A 2 8.52 -54.53 -12.49
C THR A 2 7.31 -54.51 -11.57
N ARG A 3 7.46 -55.04 -10.34
CA ARG A 3 6.42 -54.93 -9.30
C ARG A 3 6.25 -53.45 -8.94
N ARG A 4 5.05 -52.90 -9.15
CA ARG A 4 4.67 -51.61 -8.60
C ARG A 4 4.40 -51.79 -7.11
N THR A 5 5.27 -51.26 -6.27
CA THR A 5 5.03 -51.13 -4.82
C THR A 5 4.06 -49.96 -4.61
N GLY A 6 2.87 -50.26 -4.10
CA GLY A 6 1.87 -49.25 -3.74
C GLY A 6 2.12 -48.67 -2.34
N PHE A 7 1.76 -47.40 -2.16
CA PHE A 7 1.79 -46.71 -0.87
C PHE A 7 0.70 -47.27 0.06
N THR A 8 1.00 -47.46 1.34
CA THR A 8 0.00 -48.00 2.28
C THR A 8 -0.94 -46.89 2.78
N PHE A 9 -2.19 -47.23 3.10
CA PHE A 9 -3.17 -46.26 3.64
C PHE A 9 -2.69 -45.59 4.94
N VAL A 10 -1.99 -46.36 5.79
CA VAL A 10 -1.45 -45.86 7.07
C VAL A 10 -0.40 -44.78 6.85
N GLU A 11 0.38 -44.89 5.77
CA GLU A 11 1.47 -43.98 5.44
C GLU A 11 0.95 -42.63 4.94
N ILE A 12 -0.16 -42.64 4.19
CA ILE A 12 -0.89 -41.41 3.84
C ILE A 12 -1.58 -40.81 5.07
N LEU A 13 -2.12 -41.65 5.97
CA LEU A 13 -2.82 -41.19 7.17
C LEU A 13 -1.89 -40.42 8.11
N VAL A 14 -0.71 -40.96 8.43
CA VAL A 14 0.26 -40.29 9.29
C VAL A 14 0.82 -39.04 8.61
N ALA A 15 1.08 -39.09 7.30
CA ALA A 15 1.56 -37.91 6.56
C ALA A 15 0.55 -36.75 6.60
N MET A 16 -0.74 -37.03 6.40
CA MET A 16 -1.80 -36.01 6.47
C MET A 16 -1.97 -35.46 7.89
N ALA A 17 -1.86 -36.32 8.91
CA ALA A 17 -1.91 -35.89 10.31
C ALA A 17 -0.83 -34.83 10.59
N VAL A 18 0.42 -35.08 10.18
CA VAL A 18 1.52 -34.12 10.36
C VAL A 18 1.33 -32.85 9.50
N PHE A 19 0.96 -32.99 8.22
CA PHE A 19 0.74 -31.85 7.32
C PHE A 19 -0.35 -30.89 7.83
N SER A 20 -1.40 -31.43 8.47
CA SER A 20 -2.49 -30.62 9.02
C SER A 20 -2.02 -29.68 10.13
N VAL A 21 -1.17 -30.17 11.04
CA VAL A 21 -0.64 -29.38 12.16
C VAL A 21 0.29 -28.28 11.67
N LEU A 22 1.15 -28.58 10.69
CA LEU A 22 2.05 -27.60 10.08
C LEU A 22 1.25 -26.49 9.36
N THR A 23 0.24 -26.88 8.58
CA THR A 23 -0.57 -25.94 7.80
C THR A 23 -1.37 -25.01 8.71
N ALA A 24 -1.88 -25.52 9.84
CA ALA A 24 -2.64 -24.73 10.81
C ALA A 24 -1.88 -23.49 11.32
N VAL A 25 -0.56 -23.59 11.52
CA VAL A 25 0.28 -22.47 11.97
C VAL A 25 0.84 -21.65 10.79
N ALA A 26 1.18 -22.32 9.69
CA ALA A 26 1.84 -21.68 8.56
C ALA A 26 0.94 -20.69 7.80
N VAL A 27 -0.32 -21.06 7.57
CA VAL A 27 -1.28 -20.26 6.79
C VAL A 27 -1.55 -18.87 7.40
N PRO A 28 -1.97 -18.73 8.68
CA PRO A 28 -2.23 -17.41 9.25
C PRO A 28 -0.97 -16.53 9.28
N LYS A 29 0.19 -17.11 9.56
CA LYS A 29 1.48 -16.39 9.52
C LYS A 29 1.81 -15.88 8.12
N TYR A 30 1.58 -16.69 7.09
CA TYR A 30 1.81 -16.30 5.70
C TYR A 30 0.90 -15.14 5.28
N HIS A 31 -0.38 -15.16 5.65
CA HIS A 31 -1.30 -14.06 5.36
C HIS A 31 -0.86 -12.74 6.01
N ALA A 32 -0.45 -12.77 7.28
CA ALA A 32 0.03 -11.57 7.97
C ALA A 32 1.33 -11.02 7.36
N MET A 33 2.27 -11.89 6.96
CA MET A 33 3.51 -11.47 6.28
C MET A 33 3.22 -10.82 4.93
N ARG A 34 2.30 -11.37 4.13
CA ARG A 34 1.88 -10.75 2.86
C ARG A 34 1.23 -9.40 3.05
N GLY A 35 0.38 -9.25 4.07
CA GLY A 35 -0.23 -7.96 4.40
C GLY A 35 0.82 -6.88 4.66
N LYS A 36 1.85 -7.21 5.46
CA LYS A 36 2.99 -6.31 5.72
C LYS A 36 3.84 -6.01 4.49
N ALA A 37 4.02 -6.99 3.61
CA ALA A 37 4.73 -6.77 2.35
C ALA A 37 3.97 -5.81 1.43
N TYR A 38 2.64 -5.91 1.36
CA TYR A 38 1.83 -4.97 0.59
C TYR A 38 1.87 -3.56 1.17
N THR A 39 1.78 -3.39 2.50
CA THR A 39 1.91 -2.05 3.09
C THR A 39 3.30 -1.46 2.89
N ALA A 40 4.35 -2.27 2.92
CA ALA A 40 5.70 -1.82 2.58
C ALA A 40 5.82 -1.37 1.12
N ALA A 41 5.21 -2.10 0.18
CA ALA A 41 5.17 -1.71 -1.23
C ALA A 41 4.43 -0.37 -1.43
N LEU A 42 3.28 -0.17 -0.76
CA LEU A 42 2.56 1.11 -0.80
C LEU A 42 3.41 2.27 -0.28
N LYS A 43 4.15 2.06 0.82
CA LYS A 43 5.05 3.09 1.37
C LYS A 43 6.21 3.41 0.42
N ALA A 44 6.78 2.38 -0.21
CA ALA A 44 7.86 2.57 -1.17
C ALA A 44 7.37 3.36 -2.39
N ASP A 45 6.23 2.98 -2.97
CA ASP A 45 5.67 3.68 -4.12
C ASP A 45 5.34 5.16 -3.82
N LEU A 46 4.81 5.45 -2.62
CA LEU A 46 4.57 6.82 -2.16
C LEU A 46 5.86 7.62 -1.94
N ALA A 47 6.92 6.98 -1.42
CA ALA A 47 8.22 7.64 -1.26
C ALA A 47 8.85 7.98 -2.62
N GLU A 48 8.76 7.08 -3.60
CA GLU A 48 9.23 7.33 -4.96
C GLU A 48 8.40 8.43 -5.65
N LEU A 49 7.07 8.43 -5.44
CA LEU A 49 6.20 9.49 -5.94
C LEU A 49 6.64 10.85 -5.39
N ARG A 50 6.93 10.93 -4.09
CA ARG A 50 7.42 12.15 -3.46
C ARG A 50 8.69 12.67 -4.13
N ILE A 51 9.65 11.79 -4.42
CA ILE A 51 10.90 12.17 -5.07
C ILE A 51 10.61 12.71 -6.48
N ALA A 52 9.72 12.06 -7.22
CA ALA A 52 9.32 12.51 -8.56
C ALA A 52 8.62 13.89 -8.53
N GLU A 53 7.72 14.11 -7.57
CA GLU A 53 7.03 15.39 -7.37
C GLU A 53 7.98 16.51 -6.94
N GLU A 54 8.92 16.22 -6.02
CA GLU A 54 9.96 17.19 -5.63
C GLU A 54 10.88 17.54 -6.81
N GLY A 55 11.21 16.56 -7.67
CA GLY A 55 11.94 16.79 -8.91
C GLY A 55 11.17 17.67 -9.90
N PHE A 56 9.88 17.39 -10.11
CA PHE A 56 9.02 18.18 -10.99
C PHE A 56 8.84 19.62 -10.47
N TRP A 57 8.68 19.78 -9.15
CA TRP A 57 8.56 21.09 -8.51
C TRP A 57 9.83 21.94 -8.67
N ALA A 58 11.01 21.33 -8.64
CA ALA A 58 12.28 22.04 -8.84
C ALA A 58 12.39 22.72 -10.23
N GLU A 59 11.69 22.18 -11.23
CA GLU A 59 11.68 22.72 -12.59
C GLU A 59 10.47 23.65 -12.83
N ASN A 60 9.29 23.26 -12.36
CA ASN A 60 8.02 23.89 -12.74
C ASN A 60 7.43 24.80 -11.65
N HIS A 61 7.94 24.73 -10.41
CA HIS A 61 7.50 25.49 -9.25
C HIS A 61 6.05 25.23 -8.79
N PHE A 62 5.44 24.13 -9.24
CA PHE A 62 4.15 23.63 -8.75
C PHE A 62 4.15 22.09 -8.72
N TYR A 63 3.29 21.51 -7.88
CA TYR A 63 3.02 20.07 -7.82
C TYR A 63 1.92 19.71 -8.81
N THR A 64 2.09 18.58 -9.49
CA THR A 64 1.09 18.11 -10.46
C THR A 64 0.15 17.09 -9.82
N THR A 65 -1.01 16.89 -10.43
CA THR A 65 -1.91 15.77 -10.12
C THR A 65 -1.95 14.75 -11.25
N ASP A 66 -1.27 15.05 -12.37
CA ASP A 66 -1.20 14.18 -13.53
C ASP A 66 0.05 13.28 -13.44
N PRO A 67 -0.11 11.98 -13.15
CA PRO A 67 1.01 11.04 -13.05
C PRO A 67 1.78 10.88 -14.37
N THR A 68 1.26 11.31 -15.52
CA THR A 68 1.97 11.22 -16.80
C THR A 68 3.07 12.26 -16.95
N GLN A 69 3.04 13.33 -16.15
CA GLN A 69 4.07 14.36 -16.12
C GLN A 69 5.25 14.01 -15.21
N LEU A 70 5.08 12.95 -14.40
CA LEU A 70 6.08 12.44 -13.48
C LEU A 70 6.75 11.22 -14.13
N ASP A 71 8.08 11.15 -14.10
CA ASP A 71 8.82 9.93 -14.48
C ASP A 71 8.75 8.89 -13.35
N TRP A 72 7.54 8.50 -13.00
CA TRP A 72 7.24 7.61 -11.90
C TRP A 72 6.17 6.60 -12.28
N ARG A 73 6.29 5.38 -11.74
CA ARG A 73 5.33 4.30 -11.97
C ARG A 73 5.06 3.55 -10.67
N ALA A 74 3.77 3.39 -10.36
CA ALA A 74 3.35 2.52 -9.27
C ALA A 74 3.71 1.06 -9.53
N THR A 75 3.93 0.30 -8.45
CA THR A 75 4.07 -1.14 -8.51
C THR A 75 2.78 -1.78 -9.05
N SER A 76 2.89 -2.94 -9.71
CA SER A 76 1.72 -3.72 -10.14
C SER A 76 0.77 -3.96 -8.97
N ASP A 77 -0.54 -3.86 -9.19
CA ASP A 77 -1.59 -4.02 -8.15
C ASP A 77 -1.69 -2.88 -7.11
N VAL A 78 -0.90 -1.80 -7.27
CA VAL A 78 -1.01 -0.58 -6.48
C VAL A 78 -1.74 0.50 -7.29
N ARG A 79 -2.74 1.13 -6.68
CA ARG A 79 -3.48 2.28 -7.21
C ARG A 79 -3.14 3.50 -6.38
N ILE A 80 -2.70 4.56 -7.04
CA ILE A 80 -2.35 5.81 -6.39
C ILE A 80 -3.21 6.93 -6.96
N THR A 81 -3.73 7.76 -6.06
CA THR A 81 -4.50 8.95 -6.39
C THR A 81 -3.78 10.16 -5.79
N ILE A 82 -3.44 11.11 -6.65
CA ILE A 82 -2.78 12.37 -6.28
C ILE A 82 -3.84 13.46 -6.27
N THR A 83 -3.86 14.28 -5.23
CA THR A 83 -4.76 15.42 -5.08
C THR A 83 -3.99 16.61 -4.56
N ALA A 84 -4.10 17.76 -5.21
CA ALA A 84 -3.53 19.01 -4.73
C ALA A 84 -4.65 20.05 -4.65
N SER A 85 -4.97 20.54 -3.44
CA SER A 85 -5.94 21.64 -3.29
C SER A 85 -5.32 23.00 -3.60
N ASP A 86 -3.99 23.13 -3.40
CA ASP A 86 -3.17 24.24 -3.85
C ASP A 86 -1.86 23.68 -4.44
N PRO A 87 -1.69 23.72 -5.78
CA PRO A 87 -0.51 23.20 -6.47
C PRO A 87 0.81 23.83 -6.03
N PHE A 88 0.80 25.01 -5.40
CA PHE A 88 2.02 25.68 -4.96
C PHE A 88 2.34 25.37 -3.49
N ALA A 89 1.33 24.99 -2.70
CA ALA A 89 1.48 24.74 -1.28
C ALA A 89 1.79 23.27 -0.96
N GLY A 90 1.53 22.34 -1.88
CA GLY A 90 1.80 20.91 -1.69
C GLY A 90 0.85 19.97 -2.43
N PHE A 91 0.88 18.70 -2.04
CA PHE A 91 -0.03 17.67 -2.55
C PHE A 91 -0.29 16.60 -1.50
N ASP A 92 -1.42 15.92 -1.64
CA ASP A 92 -1.76 14.70 -0.93
C ASP A 92 -1.75 13.54 -1.92
N ALA A 93 -1.29 12.37 -1.48
CA ALA A 93 -1.39 11.15 -2.25
C ALA A 93 -1.92 10.01 -1.39
N THR A 94 -2.77 9.20 -1.99
CA THR A 94 -3.35 8.01 -1.36
C THR A 94 -3.00 6.78 -2.18
N ALA A 95 -2.52 5.73 -1.52
CA ALA A 95 -2.12 4.47 -2.14
C ALA A 95 -2.94 3.31 -1.58
N LEU A 96 -3.50 2.51 -2.48
CA LEU A 96 -4.27 1.30 -2.17
C LEU A 96 -3.73 0.10 -2.94
N HIS A 97 -3.65 -1.05 -2.28
CA HIS A 97 -3.26 -2.30 -2.92
C HIS A 97 -4.51 -3.15 -3.16
N VAL A 98 -4.74 -3.65 -4.38
CA VAL A 98 -5.99 -4.38 -4.73
C VAL A 98 -6.25 -5.62 -3.88
N LYS A 99 -5.18 -6.24 -3.35
CA LYS A 99 -5.24 -7.43 -2.47
C LYS A 99 -5.28 -7.11 -0.97
N LEU A 100 -5.13 -5.84 -0.59
CA LEU A 100 -5.16 -5.39 0.80
C LEU A 100 -6.43 -4.55 1.03
N THR A 101 -7.56 -5.24 1.11
CA THR A 101 -8.87 -4.60 1.25
C THR A 101 -9.00 -3.92 2.61
N GLY A 102 -9.41 -2.66 2.63
CA GLY A 102 -9.66 -1.92 3.87
C GLY A 102 -8.42 -1.34 4.53
N THR A 103 -7.25 -1.34 3.88
CA THR A 103 -6.07 -0.59 4.34
C THR A 103 -5.60 0.33 3.22
N GLN A 104 -5.32 1.59 3.54
CA GLN A 104 -4.75 2.56 2.62
C GLN A 104 -3.57 3.27 3.28
N CYS A 105 -2.62 3.71 2.47
CA CYS A 105 -1.54 4.57 2.91
C CYS A 105 -1.76 5.97 2.36
N THR A 106 -1.54 6.98 3.20
CA THR A 106 -1.69 8.39 2.84
C THR A 106 -0.40 9.12 3.14
N MET A 107 -0.05 10.05 2.28
CA MET A 107 1.01 11.02 2.50
C MET A 107 0.50 12.41 2.14
N SER A 108 0.99 13.41 2.85
CA SER A 108 0.79 14.82 2.58
C SER A 108 2.15 15.49 2.52
N VAL A 109 2.36 16.38 1.55
CA VAL A 109 3.57 17.20 1.45
C VAL A 109 3.14 18.65 1.44
N GLY A 110 3.86 19.50 2.17
CA GLY A 110 3.54 20.93 2.28
C GLY A 110 2.36 21.24 3.18
N ARG A 111 1.70 22.39 2.94
CA ARG A 111 0.61 22.93 3.79
C ARG A 111 -0.78 22.41 3.42
N VAL A 112 -0.85 21.44 2.51
CA VAL A 112 -2.11 20.83 2.10
C VAL A 112 -2.54 19.85 3.19
N THR A 113 -3.50 20.26 4.02
CA THR A 113 -4.05 19.43 5.08
C THR A 113 -5.32 18.74 4.59
N ALA A 114 -5.20 17.71 3.74
CA ALA A 114 -6.30 16.75 3.59
C ALA A 114 -6.09 15.50 4.45
N ALA A 115 -4.85 15.05 4.70
CA ALA A 115 -4.63 13.74 5.33
C ALA A 115 -4.43 13.70 6.86
N GLY A 116 -4.45 14.84 7.58
CA GLY A 116 -4.18 14.87 9.04
C GLY A 116 -2.81 14.26 9.45
N THR A 117 -1.94 14.02 8.47
CA THR A 117 -0.59 13.45 8.62
C THR A 117 0.41 14.61 8.56
N PRO A 118 1.45 14.63 9.41
CA PRO A 118 2.52 15.61 9.28
C PRO A 118 3.16 15.55 7.90
N SER A 119 3.61 16.70 7.38
CA SER A 119 4.19 16.78 6.04
C SER A 119 5.38 15.83 5.89
N GLY A 120 5.34 14.97 4.88
CA GLY A 120 6.40 14.02 4.55
C GLY A 120 6.32 12.67 5.27
N ASP A 121 5.41 12.49 6.23
CA ASP A 121 5.15 11.21 6.86
C ASP A 121 4.19 10.35 6.01
N ILE A 122 4.45 9.03 5.99
CA ILE A 122 3.57 8.06 5.33
C ILE A 122 2.84 7.26 6.40
N SER A 123 1.55 7.57 6.55
CA SER A 123 0.67 6.85 7.48
C SER A 123 -0.10 5.77 6.73
N CYS A 124 -0.17 4.56 7.28
CA CYS A 124 -0.99 3.48 6.74
C CYS A 124 -1.99 3.03 7.79
N GLY A 125 -3.27 3.00 7.43
CA GLY A 125 -4.35 2.68 8.34
C GLY A 125 -5.56 2.11 7.63
N ALA A 126 -6.65 1.94 8.38
CA ALA A 126 -7.90 1.51 7.79
C ALA A 126 -8.29 2.48 6.66
N ALA A 127 -8.77 1.94 5.54
CA ALA A 127 -9.42 2.72 4.50
C ALA A 127 -10.79 3.19 5.01
N THR A 128 -10.81 4.01 6.06
CA THR A 128 -11.93 4.89 6.31
C THR A 128 -11.98 5.76 5.07
N GLY A 129 -13.05 5.66 4.28
CA GLY A 129 -13.29 6.60 3.19
C GLY A 129 -13.20 7.98 3.80
N LEU A 130 -12.06 8.64 3.60
CA LEU A 130 -11.91 10.01 4.02
C LEU A 130 -12.73 10.80 3.00
N PRO A 131 -13.80 11.48 3.42
CA PRO A 131 -14.57 12.29 2.49
C PRO A 131 -13.63 13.34 1.85
N PRO A 132 -13.85 13.71 0.57
CA PRO A 132 -13.23 14.89 0.02
C PRO A 132 -13.77 16.10 0.80
N GLY A 133 -12.98 16.66 1.71
CA GLY A 133 -13.32 17.91 2.42
C GLY A 133 -13.49 17.80 3.94
N ALA A 134 -12.52 17.28 4.68
CA ALA A 134 -12.40 17.61 6.10
C ALA A 134 -11.84 19.04 6.26
N GLY A 135 -12.69 20.03 5.97
CA GLY A 135 -12.53 21.36 6.54
C GLY A 135 -12.63 21.25 8.06
N ALA A 136 -11.49 21.42 8.73
CA ALA A 136 -11.51 21.86 10.12
C ALA A 136 -11.54 23.41 10.11
N PRO A 137 -12.41 24.03 10.92
CA PRO A 137 -12.63 25.46 10.87
C PRO A 137 -11.39 26.19 11.36
N ILE A 138 -10.94 27.16 10.56
CA ILE A 138 -10.21 28.31 11.09
C ILE A 138 -11.17 29.07 12.01
N THR A 139 -10.95 28.96 13.32
CA THR A 139 -11.56 29.85 14.33
C THR A 139 -10.47 30.72 14.94
N PRO A 140 -10.82 31.95 15.36
CA PRO A 140 -10.17 33.21 14.97
C PRO A 140 -8.79 33.47 15.59
#